data_AF-A0A554G1T5-F1
#
_entry.id   AF-A0A554G1T5-F1
#
_cell.length_a   1.000
_cell.length_b   1.000
_cell.length_c   1.000
_cell.angle_alpha   90.00
_cell.angle_beta   90.00
_cell.angle_gamma   90.00
#
_symmetry.space_group_name_H-M   'P 1'
#
loop_
_entity.id
_entity.type
_entity.pdbx_description
1 polymer ?
#
loop_
_entity_poly.entity_id
_entity_poly.type
_entity_poly.pdbx_seq_one_letter_code
_entity_poly.pdbx_strand_id
1 'polypeptide(L)'
;AYEYDPLSNLTTLTLPTGQHLNHLYYGSGHLHQLNLDGQLISDMERDDLHREVYRTQGKLTSCFGYDSMGRKAWQYATTLPAEKLSQIQNPLIKPERYVEHAYNPIHRRYEYDPAGELSRTLDKLRGETQYEYEANGQLLARNTGRVVDGEEFRYDAAANRLNFNTSRFDHVKDNRLKQWANHEYKYDAWGNLIEKVVGIVRWQTFTYDCENRLVKTETMAGTQVESTSSYQYDSLGRRVAKQSEIKGRTDHKRFLWQGLRMLREESPGQSSLYLYEPGSYAPLARVDEKEGEVENKVYYFHTDQIGTPLEMTDAEGQIVWQAKYRAWGAVEKLVVNEVEQNLRFQGQYFDVETGLHYNTFRYYDPEIGRFITQDPIGLLGGENLYEYAPNTINWIDPWGLSCRTDYVGRTPGKNSKTGRTVIENMRKEGKIRGEGARMRFKSKDEKWYPIKEADMAHKTDAVTYWNTKGGYFGAKSPEVRQWMRDPKNYELEHFSTNRSAGAKLGQIYRPPESMIGPHENFSY
;
A
#
# COMPACT_ATOMS: atom_id res chain seq x y z
N ALA A 1 24.33 1.14 -14.13
CA ALA A 1 24.68 2.57 -14.06
C ALA A 1 23.40 3.39 -14.09
N TYR A 2 23.41 4.59 -13.51
CA TYR A 2 22.26 5.50 -13.49
C TYR A 2 22.65 6.79 -14.20
N GLU A 3 21.80 7.23 -15.13
CA GLU A 3 21.94 8.50 -15.83
C GLU A 3 20.74 9.38 -15.51
N TYR A 4 20.97 10.68 -15.36
CA TYR A 4 19.96 11.64 -14.94
C TYR A 4 19.95 12.85 -15.86
N ASP A 5 18.78 13.45 -16.03
CA ASP A 5 18.64 14.75 -16.66
C ASP A 5 19.05 15.91 -15.70
N PRO A 6 19.13 17.17 -16.18
CA PRO A 6 19.44 18.32 -15.32
C PRO A 6 18.42 18.60 -14.20
N LEU A 7 17.24 17.99 -14.25
CA LEU A 7 16.20 18.06 -13.21
C LEU A 7 16.27 16.86 -12.24
N SER A 8 17.32 16.04 -12.34
CA SER A 8 17.54 14.83 -11.53
C SER A 8 16.50 13.73 -11.74
N ASN A 9 15.79 13.71 -12.87
CA ASN A 9 14.98 12.56 -13.26
C ASN A 9 15.89 11.46 -13.83
N LEU A 10 15.66 10.20 -13.41
CA LEU A 10 16.40 9.04 -13.92
C LEU A 10 16.05 8.80 -15.38
N THR A 11 16.95 9.09 -16.32
CA THR A 11 16.73 8.90 -17.77
C THR A 11 17.10 7.51 -18.23
N THR A 12 18.19 6.93 -17.75
CA THR A 12 18.64 5.59 -18.16
C THR A 12 19.15 4.79 -16.99
N LEU A 13 18.62 3.58 -16.84
CA LEU A 13 19.13 2.54 -15.94
C LEU A 13 19.81 1.46 -16.77
N THR A 14 21.13 1.36 -16.67
CA THR A 14 21.90 0.28 -17.30
C THR A 14 22.00 -0.90 -16.34
N LEU A 15 21.42 -2.04 -16.72
CA LEU A 15 21.43 -3.30 -15.97
C LEU A 15 22.83 -3.96 -15.99
N PRO A 16 23.14 -4.86 -15.04
CA PRO A 16 24.40 -5.62 -15.04
C PRO A 16 24.62 -6.46 -16.31
N THR A 17 23.55 -6.81 -17.02
CA THR A 17 23.57 -7.51 -18.32
C THR A 17 23.96 -6.60 -19.49
N GLY A 18 24.04 -5.28 -19.29
CA GLY A 18 24.32 -4.29 -20.33
C GLY A 18 23.09 -3.66 -20.97
N GLN A 19 21.89 -4.16 -20.67
CA GLN A 19 20.63 -3.61 -21.19
C GLN A 19 20.32 -2.24 -20.60
N HIS A 20 19.68 -1.38 -21.40
CA HIS A 20 19.33 -0.02 -21.05
C HIS A 20 17.82 0.15 -20.91
N LEU A 21 17.36 0.34 -19.68
CA LEU A 21 15.99 0.76 -19.39
C LEU A 21 15.92 2.30 -19.43
N ASN A 22 15.30 2.84 -20.46
CA ASN A 22 15.20 4.27 -20.69
C ASN A 22 13.82 4.80 -20.28
N HIS A 23 13.85 5.96 -19.65
CA HIS A 23 12.71 6.73 -19.17
C HIS A 23 12.73 8.08 -19.88
N LEU A 24 11.70 8.36 -20.67
CA LEU A 24 11.52 9.66 -21.29
C LEU A 24 10.48 10.45 -20.51
N TYR A 25 10.84 11.68 -20.16
CA TYR A 25 9.97 12.59 -19.43
C TYR A 25 9.57 13.76 -20.32
N TYR A 26 8.39 14.33 -20.04
CA TYR A 26 8.03 15.65 -20.54
C TYR A 26 7.87 16.64 -19.37
N GLY A 27 8.05 17.93 -19.69
CA GLY A 27 7.85 19.01 -18.72
C GLY A 27 8.78 18.89 -17.51
N SER A 28 8.20 18.96 -16.31
CA SER A 28 8.90 18.95 -15.01
C SER A 28 9.16 17.56 -14.43
N GLY A 29 9.29 16.52 -15.26
CA GLY A 29 9.62 15.15 -14.80
C GLY A 29 8.46 14.16 -14.83
N HIS A 30 7.46 14.35 -15.70
CA HIS A 30 6.38 13.37 -15.87
C HIS A 30 6.79 12.29 -16.85
N LEU A 31 6.82 11.02 -16.40
CA LEU A 31 7.16 9.90 -17.27
C LEU A 31 6.15 9.82 -18.42
N HIS A 32 6.67 9.88 -19.63
CA HIS A 32 5.95 9.80 -20.90
C HIS A 32 6.09 8.43 -21.53
N GLN A 33 7.31 7.87 -21.52
CA GLN A 33 7.61 6.62 -22.20
C GLN A 33 8.64 5.82 -21.42
N LEU A 34 8.43 4.51 -21.38
CA LEU A 34 9.38 3.52 -20.90
C LEU A 34 9.77 2.60 -22.06
N ASN A 35 11.07 2.44 -22.31
CA ASN A 35 11.57 1.51 -23.31
C ASN A 35 12.79 0.73 -22.80
N LEU A 36 12.97 -0.49 -23.29
CA LEU A 36 14.10 -1.37 -22.98
C LEU A 36 14.90 -1.60 -24.26
N ASP A 37 16.14 -1.11 -24.32
CA ASP A 37 17.00 -1.19 -25.52
C ASP A 37 16.32 -0.68 -26.81
N GLY A 38 15.46 0.33 -26.68
CA GLY A 38 14.68 0.90 -27.78
C GLY A 38 13.35 0.18 -28.08
N GLN A 39 13.09 -0.99 -27.49
CA GLN A 39 11.77 -1.61 -27.52
C GLN A 39 10.81 -0.84 -26.62
N LEU A 40 9.77 -0.26 -27.21
CA LEU A 40 8.69 0.40 -26.46
C LEU A 40 8.01 -0.60 -25.51
N ILE A 41 8.02 -0.30 -24.21
CA ILE A 41 7.27 -1.05 -23.20
C ILE A 41 5.92 -0.38 -22.97
N SER A 42 5.91 0.92 -22.68
CA SER A 42 4.67 1.63 -22.38
C SER A 42 4.83 3.12 -22.65
N ASP A 43 3.85 3.69 -23.35
CA ASP A 43 3.63 5.13 -23.47
C ASP A 43 2.51 5.53 -22.52
N MET A 44 2.65 6.67 -21.86
CA MET A 44 1.75 7.18 -20.83
C MET A 44 1.34 8.60 -21.16
N GLU A 45 0.06 8.86 -20.98
CA GLU A 45 -0.55 10.15 -21.23
C GLU A 45 -1.33 10.60 -20.00
N ARG A 46 -1.36 11.92 -19.80
CA ARG A 46 -1.84 12.50 -18.55
C ARG A 46 -2.79 13.67 -18.80
N ASP A 47 -3.65 13.94 -17.84
CA ASP A 47 -4.51 15.12 -17.85
C ASP A 47 -3.76 16.39 -17.42
N ASP A 48 -4.47 17.52 -17.42
CA ASP A 48 -3.95 18.83 -16.98
C ASP A 48 -3.51 18.86 -15.49
N LEU A 49 -3.92 17.87 -14.71
CA LEU A 49 -3.49 17.68 -13.32
C LEU A 49 -2.31 16.68 -13.21
N HIS A 50 -1.72 16.31 -14.34
CA HIS A 50 -0.64 15.34 -14.49
C HIS A 50 -0.97 13.94 -13.95
N ARG A 51 -2.25 13.59 -13.87
CA ARG A 51 -2.70 12.25 -13.53
C ARG A 51 -2.76 11.41 -14.79
N GLU A 52 -2.35 10.16 -14.67
CA GLU A 52 -2.29 9.26 -15.82
C GLU A 52 -3.69 8.87 -16.29
N VAL A 53 -4.01 9.18 -17.55
CA VAL A 53 -5.35 8.91 -18.11
C VAL A 53 -5.35 7.71 -19.04
N TYR A 54 -4.22 7.39 -19.66
CA TYR A 54 -4.04 6.11 -20.33
C TYR A 54 -2.57 5.71 -20.47
N ARG A 55 -2.35 4.41 -20.71
CA ARG A 55 -1.07 3.84 -21.10
C ARG A 55 -1.20 2.74 -22.15
N THR A 56 -0.16 2.54 -22.96
CA THR A 56 -0.06 1.39 -23.86
C THR A 56 0.52 0.17 -23.15
N GLN A 57 -0.02 -1.01 -23.44
CA GLN A 57 0.35 -2.30 -22.84
C GLN A 57 0.19 -3.39 -23.91
N GLY A 58 1.14 -3.45 -24.84
CA GLY A 58 1.05 -4.32 -26.03
C GLY A 58 -0.09 -3.85 -26.94
N LYS A 59 -0.95 -4.77 -27.39
CA LYS A 59 -2.16 -4.43 -28.18
C LYS A 59 -3.26 -3.76 -27.37
N LEU A 60 -3.17 -3.74 -26.05
CA LEU A 60 -4.15 -3.08 -25.18
C LEU A 60 -3.69 -1.67 -24.85
N THR A 61 -4.67 -0.77 -24.72
CA THR A 61 -4.51 0.53 -24.08
C THR A 61 -5.36 0.54 -22.82
N SER A 62 -4.71 0.72 -21.68
CA SER A 62 -5.36 0.85 -20.37
C SER A 62 -5.72 2.30 -20.13
N CYS A 63 -6.96 2.56 -19.77
CA CYS A 63 -7.51 3.89 -19.54
C CYS A 63 -7.95 4.02 -18.08
N PHE A 64 -7.77 5.20 -17.50
CA PHE A 64 -8.06 5.48 -16.10
C PHE A 64 -8.90 6.76 -15.98
N GLY A 65 -9.77 6.78 -14.98
CA GLY A 65 -10.46 7.99 -14.58
C GLY A 65 -10.55 8.12 -13.08
N TYR A 66 -10.65 9.37 -12.65
CA TYR A 66 -10.53 9.76 -11.26
C TYR A 66 -11.77 10.51 -10.80
N ASP A 67 -12.08 10.41 -9.51
CA ASP A 67 -13.07 11.26 -8.88
C ASP A 67 -12.52 12.68 -8.61
N SER A 68 -13.36 13.55 -8.05
CA SER A 68 -12.96 14.90 -7.67
C SER A 68 -11.89 14.97 -6.57
N MET A 69 -11.66 13.87 -5.86
CA MET A 69 -10.62 13.74 -4.83
C MET A 69 -9.31 13.17 -5.38
N GLY A 70 -9.27 12.80 -6.66
CA GLY A 70 -8.09 12.24 -7.32
C GLY A 70 -7.92 10.73 -7.13
N ARG A 71 -8.93 10.04 -6.59
CA ARG A 71 -8.90 8.57 -6.43
C ARG A 71 -9.38 7.91 -7.71
N LYS A 72 -8.86 6.72 -8.02
CA LYS A 72 -9.24 5.96 -9.21
C LYS A 72 -10.73 5.57 -9.11
N ALA A 73 -11.58 6.16 -9.95
CA ALA A 73 -13.02 5.88 -9.99
C ALA A 73 -13.36 4.76 -10.97
N TRP A 74 -12.58 4.62 -12.05
CA TRP A 74 -12.74 3.55 -13.01
C TRP A 74 -11.43 3.28 -13.76
N GLN A 75 -11.33 2.08 -14.33
CA GLN A 75 -10.29 1.72 -15.27
C GLN A 75 -10.78 0.65 -16.25
N TYR A 76 -10.24 0.62 -17.46
CA TYR A 76 -10.52 -0.45 -18.42
C TYR A 76 -9.37 -0.61 -19.43
N ALA A 77 -9.23 -1.79 -19.99
CA ALA A 77 -8.32 -2.07 -21.09
C ALA A 77 -9.11 -2.27 -22.39
N THR A 78 -8.63 -1.71 -23.49
CA THR A 78 -9.29 -1.79 -24.80
C THR A 78 -8.27 -2.00 -25.92
N THR A 79 -8.70 -2.57 -27.04
CA THR A 79 -7.89 -2.69 -28.27
C THR A 79 -7.98 -1.45 -29.16
N LEU A 80 -8.73 -0.42 -28.74
CA LEU A 80 -8.73 0.86 -29.43
C LEU A 80 -7.35 1.53 -29.27
N PRO A 81 -6.77 2.05 -30.36
CA PRO A 81 -5.50 2.77 -30.28
C PRO A 81 -5.65 4.08 -29.51
N ALA A 82 -4.59 4.47 -28.80
CA ALA A 82 -4.49 5.70 -28.00
C ALA A 82 -4.98 6.96 -28.75
N GLU A 83 -4.66 7.08 -30.03
CA GLU A 83 -5.06 8.20 -30.90
C GLU A 83 -6.58 8.37 -31.02
N LYS A 84 -7.34 7.27 -30.93
CA LYS A 84 -8.81 7.30 -30.96
C LYS A 84 -9.40 7.55 -29.56
N LEU A 85 -8.62 7.34 -28.51
CA LEU A 85 -9.05 7.53 -27.11
C LEU A 85 -9.01 9.01 -26.68
N SER A 86 -8.07 9.79 -27.22
CA SER A 86 -8.02 11.26 -26.98
C SER A 86 -9.30 11.98 -27.39
N GLN A 87 -10.02 11.47 -28.40
CA GLN A 87 -11.31 12.01 -28.84
C GLN A 87 -12.49 11.59 -27.94
N ILE A 88 -12.34 10.51 -27.17
CA ILE A 88 -13.36 9.94 -26.28
C ILE A 88 -13.34 10.61 -24.89
N GLN A 89 -12.23 11.27 -24.50
CA GLN A 89 -12.09 12.03 -23.25
C GLN A 89 -12.82 13.39 -23.24
N ASN A 90 -13.80 13.59 -24.14
CA ASN A 90 -14.66 14.76 -24.07
C ASN A 90 -15.52 14.69 -22.78
N PRO A 91 -15.46 15.69 -21.87
CA PRO A 91 -16.21 15.69 -20.61
C PRO A 91 -17.73 15.56 -20.76
N LEU A 92 -18.26 15.76 -21.98
CA LEU A 92 -19.67 15.59 -22.33
C LEU A 92 -20.08 14.12 -22.55
N ILE A 93 -19.12 13.21 -22.68
CA ILE A 93 -19.35 11.79 -22.91
C ILE A 93 -19.31 11.05 -21.57
N LYS A 94 -20.43 10.44 -21.19
CA LYS A 94 -20.52 9.63 -19.97
C LYS A 94 -19.59 8.41 -20.06
N PRO A 95 -18.55 8.30 -19.21
CA PRO A 95 -17.57 7.22 -19.28
C PRO A 95 -18.20 5.84 -19.07
N GLU A 96 -19.33 5.77 -18.36
CA GLU A 96 -20.02 4.51 -18.00
C GLU A 96 -20.28 3.60 -19.22
N ARG A 97 -20.61 4.17 -20.38
CA ARG A 97 -20.89 3.38 -21.60
C ARG A 97 -19.64 2.79 -22.26
N TYR A 98 -18.46 3.37 -22.01
CA TYR A 98 -17.20 2.92 -22.57
C TYR A 98 -16.48 1.95 -21.65
N VAL A 99 -16.55 2.18 -20.34
CA VAL A 99 -15.92 1.30 -19.34
C VAL A 99 -16.49 -0.11 -19.44
N GLU A 100 -17.82 -0.24 -19.42
CA GLU A 100 -18.53 -1.53 -19.39
C GLU A 100 -18.77 -2.13 -20.79
N HIS A 101 -18.07 -1.62 -21.81
CA HIS A 101 -18.27 -2.08 -23.18
C HIS A 101 -17.91 -3.58 -23.30
N ALA A 102 -18.79 -4.36 -23.96
CA ALA A 102 -18.68 -5.82 -24.01
C ALA A 102 -17.32 -6.33 -24.53
N TYR A 103 -16.69 -5.56 -25.43
CA TYR A 103 -15.42 -5.90 -26.07
C TYR A 103 -14.18 -5.56 -25.25
N ASN A 104 -14.28 -4.77 -24.17
CA ASN A 104 -13.13 -4.48 -23.31
C ASN A 104 -12.81 -5.73 -22.46
N PRO A 105 -11.64 -6.36 -22.59
CA PRO A 105 -11.34 -7.59 -21.85
C PRO A 105 -11.34 -7.38 -20.33
N ILE A 106 -10.97 -6.18 -19.87
CA ILE A 106 -10.84 -5.83 -18.45
C ILE A 106 -11.53 -4.49 -18.23
N HIS A 107 -12.41 -4.39 -17.23
CA HIS A 107 -12.94 -3.11 -16.75
C HIS A 107 -13.35 -3.18 -15.29
N ARG A 108 -13.18 -2.06 -14.58
CA ARG A 108 -13.47 -1.89 -13.17
C ARG A 108 -14.02 -0.52 -12.85
N ARG A 109 -14.90 -0.47 -11.84
CA ARG A 109 -15.37 0.76 -11.21
C ARG A 109 -15.23 0.65 -9.69
N TYR A 110 -14.95 1.79 -9.09
CA TYR A 110 -14.72 1.95 -7.67
C TYR A 110 -15.69 3.01 -7.13
N GLU A 111 -16.40 2.66 -6.07
CA GLU A 111 -17.22 3.61 -5.33
C GLU A 111 -16.66 3.72 -3.92
N TYR A 112 -16.61 4.94 -3.43
CA TYR A 112 -16.07 5.26 -2.12
C TYR A 112 -17.15 5.88 -1.24
N ASP A 113 -17.08 5.60 0.05
CA ASP A 113 -17.95 6.22 1.03
C ASP A 113 -17.51 7.68 1.32
N PRO A 114 -18.32 8.46 2.07
CA PRO A 114 -17.95 9.82 2.47
C PRO A 114 -16.74 9.92 3.41
N ALA A 115 -16.32 8.82 4.06
CA ALA A 115 -15.15 8.78 4.92
C ALA A 115 -13.85 8.59 4.13
N GLY A 116 -13.94 8.13 2.89
CA GLY A 116 -12.82 7.96 2.00
C GLY A 116 -12.55 6.50 1.61
N GLU A 117 -13.20 5.55 2.28
CA GLU A 117 -12.94 4.11 2.14
C GLU A 117 -13.66 3.54 0.92
N LEU A 118 -13.05 2.57 0.24
CA LEU A 118 -13.66 1.87 -0.89
C LEU A 118 -14.87 1.06 -0.43
N SER A 119 -16.08 1.48 -0.75
CA SER A 119 -17.32 0.80 -0.36
C SER A 119 -17.76 -0.27 -1.35
N ARG A 120 -17.38 -0.14 -2.64
CA ARG A 120 -17.83 -1.07 -3.67
C ARG A 120 -16.85 -1.14 -4.85
N THR A 121 -16.70 -2.34 -5.40
CA THR A 121 -16.00 -2.60 -6.67
C THR A 121 -16.93 -3.33 -7.62
N LEU A 122 -16.98 -2.90 -8.87
CA LEU A 122 -17.63 -3.61 -9.98
C LEU A 122 -16.54 -4.02 -10.96
N ASP A 123 -16.28 -5.32 -11.10
CA ASP A 123 -15.22 -5.87 -11.96
C ASP A 123 -15.82 -6.85 -12.97
N LYS A 124 -15.45 -6.73 -14.26
CA LYS A 124 -15.97 -7.59 -15.35
C LYS A 124 -15.79 -9.08 -15.07
N LEU A 125 -14.63 -9.46 -14.56
CA LEU A 125 -14.18 -10.84 -14.41
C LEU A 125 -14.53 -11.41 -13.04
N ARG A 126 -14.74 -10.56 -12.02
CA ARG A 126 -14.99 -10.96 -10.63
C ARG A 126 -16.39 -10.62 -10.11
N GLY A 127 -17.15 -9.81 -10.84
CA GLY A 127 -18.46 -9.33 -10.44
C GLY A 127 -18.37 -8.19 -9.41
N GLU A 128 -19.44 -8.06 -8.63
CA GLU A 128 -19.56 -7.02 -7.60
C GLU A 128 -18.94 -7.48 -6.27
N THR A 129 -18.22 -6.57 -5.62
CA THR A 129 -17.77 -6.71 -4.23
C THR A 129 -18.14 -5.47 -3.43
N GLN A 130 -18.71 -5.65 -2.25
CA GLN A 130 -19.04 -4.59 -1.30
C GLN A 130 -18.16 -4.72 -0.06
N TYR A 131 -17.76 -3.60 0.51
CA TYR A 131 -16.95 -3.54 1.73
C TYR A 131 -17.66 -2.72 2.79
N GLU A 132 -17.57 -3.19 4.02
CA GLU A 132 -18.07 -2.50 5.21
C GLU A 132 -16.90 -2.28 6.16
N TYR A 133 -16.91 -1.14 6.84
CA TYR A 133 -15.83 -0.74 7.75
C TYR A 133 -16.38 -0.38 9.11
N GLU A 134 -15.56 -0.59 10.13
CA GLU A 134 -15.78 0.01 11.44
C GLU A 134 -15.49 1.52 11.40
N ALA A 135 -15.98 2.26 12.39
CA ALA A 135 -15.80 3.71 12.47
C ALA A 135 -14.33 4.18 12.56
N ASN A 136 -13.40 3.26 12.87
CA ASN A 136 -11.96 3.50 12.92
C ASN A 136 -11.24 3.13 11.60
N GLY A 137 -11.97 2.71 10.55
CA GLY A 137 -11.41 2.35 9.24
C GLY A 137 -10.99 0.87 9.10
N GLN A 138 -11.18 0.04 10.12
CA GLN A 138 -10.92 -1.40 10.01
C GLN A 138 -11.98 -2.07 9.14
N LEU A 139 -11.56 -3.02 8.30
CA LEU A 139 -12.46 -3.76 7.41
C LEU A 139 -13.36 -4.69 8.22
N LEU A 140 -14.65 -4.43 8.26
CA LEU A 140 -15.64 -5.25 8.98
C LEU A 140 -16.10 -6.43 8.14
N ALA A 141 -16.38 -6.20 6.85
CA ALA A 141 -16.84 -7.25 5.95
C ALA A 141 -16.45 -6.99 4.49
N ARG A 142 -16.33 -8.07 3.73
CA ARG A 142 -16.18 -8.11 2.28
C ARG A 142 -17.20 -9.08 1.70
N ASN A 143 -18.16 -8.57 0.96
CA ASN A 143 -19.29 -9.32 0.42
C ASN A 143 -19.22 -9.39 -1.11
N THR A 144 -19.24 -10.58 -1.70
CA THR A 144 -19.09 -10.79 -3.15
C THR A 144 -20.41 -11.15 -3.86
N GLY A 145 -21.55 -10.80 -3.25
CA GLY A 145 -22.89 -11.14 -3.75
C GLY A 145 -23.28 -12.62 -3.63
N ARG A 146 -22.35 -13.50 -3.26
CA ARG A 146 -22.58 -14.90 -2.89
C ARG A 146 -22.38 -15.06 -1.40
N VAL A 147 -23.39 -15.57 -0.70
CA VAL A 147 -23.36 -15.75 0.76
C VAL A 147 -22.17 -16.61 1.22
N VAL A 148 -21.70 -17.55 0.39
CA VAL A 148 -20.63 -18.50 0.73
C VAL A 148 -19.23 -17.91 0.58
N ASP A 149 -19.07 -16.85 -0.22
CA ASP A 149 -17.77 -16.25 -0.55
C ASP A 149 -17.53 -14.92 0.21
N GLY A 150 -18.39 -14.60 1.18
CA GLY A 150 -18.26 -13.42 2.05
C GLY A 150 -17.22 -13.64 3.15
N GLU A 151 -16.53 -12.57 3.53
CA GLU A 151 -15.60 -12.56 4.65
C GLU A 151 -16.05 -11.51 5.66
N GLU A 152 -16.17 -11.88 6.92
CA GLU A 152 -16.37 -10.94 8.02
C GLU A 152 -15.11 -10.93 8.90
N PHE A 153 -14.88 -9.85 9.63
CA PHE A 153 -13.68 -9.70 10.46
C PHE A 153 -14.05 -9.14 11.83
N ARG A 154 -13.26 -9.51 12.83
CA ARG A 154 -13.33 -8.98 14.19
C ARG A 154 -11.93 -8.67 14.68
N TYR A 155 -11.81 -7.61 15.46
CA TYR A 155 -10.54 -7.12 15.96
C TYR A 155 -10.59 -6.94 17.48
N ASP A 156 -9.46 -7.11 18.15
CA ASP A 156 -9.28 -6.56 19.48
C ASP A 156 -8.89 -5.07 19.43
N ALA A 157 -8.76 -4.43 20.59
CA ALA A 157 -8.42 -3.01 20.68
C ALA A 157 -7.05 -2.64 20.09
N ALA A 158 -6.15 -3.63 19.92
CA ALA A 158 -4.84 -3.46 19.30
C ALA A 158 -4.84 -3.90 17.83
N ALA A 159 -6.01 -3.98 17.19
CA ALA A 159 -6.16 -4.38 15.79
C ALA A 159 -5.71 -5.82 15.46
N ASN A 160 -5.57 -6.70 16.46
CA ASN A 160 -5.35 -8.11 16.17
C ASN A 160 -6.65 -8.75 15.69
N ARG A 161 -6.60 -9.45 14.55
CA ARG A 161 -7.75 -10.21 14.05
C ARG A 161 -8.09 -11.34 15.03
N LEU A 162 -9.38 -11.56 15.25
CA LEU A 162 -9.92 -12.59 16.14
C LEU A 162 -10.75 -13.61 15.36
N ASN A 163 -10.75 -14.87 15.80
CA ASN A 163 -11.64 -15.90 15.23
C ASN A 163 -13.12 -15.57 15.58
N PHE A 164 -14.07 -15.89 14.71
CA PHE A 164 -15.50 -15.59 14.95
C PHE A 164 -16.11 -16.14 16.24
N ASN A 165 -15.59 -17.28 16.70
CA ASN A 165 -16.10 -17.96 17.90
C ASN A 165 -15.49 -17.41 19.20
N THR A 166 -14.62 -16.39 19.12
CA THR A 166 -14.02 -15.74 20.28
C THR A 166 -15.01 -14.75 20.91
N SER A 167 -14.87 -14.56 22.22
CA SER A 167 -15.60 -13.54 22.97
C SER A 167 -15.22 -12.15 22.47
N ARG A 168 -16.15 -11.19 22.53
CA ARG A 168 -15.86 -9.77 22.20
C ARG A 168 -14.80 -9.13 23.10
N PHE A 169 -14.46 -9.77 24.22
CA PHE A 169 -13.43 -9.32 25.17
C PHE A 169 -12.11 -10.10 25.05
N ASP A 170 -12.03 -11.06 24.12
CA ASP A 170 -10.77 -11.75 23.85
C ASP A 170 -9.78 -10.77 23.21
N HIS A 171 -8.52 -10.95 23.56
CA HIS A 171 -7.42 -10.14 23.06
C HIS A 171 -6.19 -11.00 22.83
N VAL A 172 -5.38 -10.62 21.85
CA VAL A 172 -4.13 -11.31 21.55
C VAL A 172 -3.04 -10.69 22.41
N LYS A 173 -2.64 -11.41 23.45
CA LYS A 173 -1.56 -10.97 24.34
C LYS A 173 -0.26 -10.75 23.56
N ASP A 174 0.40 -9.61 23.82
CA ASP A 174 1.67 -9.19 23.21
C ASP A 174 1.61 -9.10 21.66
N ASN A 175 0.40 -9.00 21.08
CA ASN A 175 0.12 -9.11 19.65
C ASN A 175 0.56 -10.44 19.01
N ARG A 176 0.88 -11.47 19.80
CA ARG A 176 1.36 -12.79 19.35
C ARG A 176 0.21 -13.78 19.20
N LEU A 177 -0.23 -14.00 17.96
CA LEU A 177 -1.36 -14.87 17.65
C LEU A 177 -0.97 -16.34 17.82
N LYS A 178 -1.50 -17.04 18.82
CA LYS A 178 -1.13 -18.44 19.09
C LYS A 178 -1.98 -19.47 18.35
N GLN A 179 -3.22 -19.12 18.01
CA GLN A 179 -4.16 -20.02 17.35
C GLN A 179 -5.06 -19.25 16.39
N TRP A 180 -5.27 -19.80 15.19
CA TRP A 180 -6.17 -19.26 14.18
C TRP A 180 -6.80 -20.39 13.38
N ALA A 181 -8.14 -20.51 13.43
CA ALA A 181 -8.83 -21.68 12.88
C ALA A 181 -8.17 -23.01 13.31
N ASN A 182 -7.64 -23.80 12.37
CA ASN A 182 -6.91 -25.05 12.59
C ASN A 182 -5.37 -24.88 12.61
N HIS A 183 -4.88 -23.66 12.80
CA HIS A 183 -3.47 -23.33 12.83
C HIS A 183 -3.01 -23.01 14.25
N GLU A 184 -1.84 -23.51 14.62
CA GLU A 184 -1.14 -23.16 15.87
C GLU A 184 0.21 -22.51 15.56
N TYR A 185 0.57 -21.52 16.36
CA TYR A 185 1.76 -20.70 16.15
C TYR A 185 2.57 -20.59 17.44
N LYS A 186 3.89 -20.77 17.33
CA LYS A 186 4.83 -20.59 18.43
C LYS A 186 5.87 -19.56 18.06
N TYR A 187 6.22 -18.72 19.04
CA TYR A 187 7.17 -17.63 18.87
C TYR A 187 8.37 -17.82 19.81
N ASP A 188 9.52 -17.31 19.39
CA ASP A 188 10.67 -17.16 20.28
C ASP A 188 10.52 -15.99 21.27
N ALA A 189 11.56 -15.75 22.08
CA ALA A 189 11.56 -14.66 23.05
C ALA A 189 11.49 -13.27 22.38
N TRP A 190 12.12 -13.11 21.21
CA TRP A 190 12.14 -11.87 20.42
C TRP A 190 10.85 -11.63 19.61
N GLY A 191 9.94 -12.61 19.58
CA GLY A 191 8.66 -12.50 18.91
C GLY A 191 8.69 -12.92 17.44
N ASN A 192 9.71 -13.65 17.00
CA ASN A 192 9.72 -14.28 15.68
C ASN A 192 8.94 -15.59 15.72
N LEU A 193 8.10 -15.83 14.70
CA LEU A 193 7.39 -17.10 14.55
C LEU A 193 8.40 -18.21 14.26
N ILE A 194 8.51 -19.22 15.12
CA ILE A 194 9.44 -20.35 14.98
C ILE A 194 8.76 -21.66 14.56
N GLU A 195 7.45 -21.78 14.78
CA GLU A 195 6.68 -22.96 14.40
C GLU A 195 5.25 -22.56 13.98
N LYS A 196 4.79 -23.07 12.83
CA LYS A 196 3.40 -23.01 12.37
C LYS A 196 2.90 -24.43 12.12
N VAL A 197 1.89 -24.87 12.87
CA VAL A 197 1.25 -26.18 12.70
C VAL A 197 -0.09 -25.97 12.00
N VAL A 198 -0.37 -26.73 10.94
CA VAL A 198 -1.63 -26.68 10.20
C VAL A 198 -2.31 -28.05 10.28
N GLY A 199 -3.38 -28.12 11.06
CA GLY A 199 -4.04 -29.39 11.38
C GLY A 199 -3.12 -30.32 12.17
N ILE A 200 -3.16 -31.62 11.86
CA ILE A 200 -2.41 -32.65 12.62
C ILE A 200 -1.09 -33.03 11.95
N VAL A 201 -0.99 -32.83 10.62
CA VAL A 201 0.00 -33.52 9.79
C VAL A 201 1.07 -32.59 9.24
N ARG A 202 0.78 -31.29 9.10
CA ARG A 202 1.71 -30.35 8.47
C ARG A 202 2.24 -29.36 9.50
N TRP A 203 3.54 -29.27 9.67
CA TRP A 203 4.16 -28.22 10.48
C TRP A 203 5.37 -27.63 9.79
N GLN A 204 5.57 -26.34 10.00
CA GLN A 204 6.64 -25.55 9.41
C GLN A 204 7.49 -24.97 10.52
N THR A 205 8.81 -25.08 10.38
CA THR A 205 9.78 -24.45 11.28
C THR A 205 10.48 -23.30 10.57
N PHE A 206 10.81 -22.26 11.33
CA PHE A 206 11.41 -21.02 10.84
C PHE A 206 12.64 -20.69 11.68
N THR A 207 13.78 -20.48 11.02
CA THR A 207 15.05 -20.16 11.66
C THR A 207 15.52 -18.78 11.21
N TYR A 208 15.96 -17.98 12.18
CA TYR A 208 16.37 -16.59 11.98
C TYR A 208 17.86 -16.40 12.28
N ASP A 209 18.47 -15.38 11.66
CA ASP A 209 19.79 -14.90 12.04
C ASP A 209 19.74 -13.94 13.23
N CYS A 210 20.89 -13.40 13.64
CA CYS A 210 20.99 -12.47 14.76
C CYS A 210 20.38 -11.08 14.48
N GLU A 211 20.03 -10.77 13.23
CA GLU A 211 19.31 -9.57 12.81
C GLU A 211 17.79 -9.82 12.69
N ASN A 212 17.30 -10.97 13.17
CA ASN A 212 15.90 -11.41 13.06
C ASN A 212 15.41 -11.58 11.61
N ARG A 213 16.29 -11.87 10.65
CA ARG A 213 15.92 -12.19 9.28
C ARG A 213 15.75 -13.69 9.12
N LEU A 214 14.67 -14.11 8.44
CA LEU A 214 14.39 -15.53 8.18
C LEU A 214 15.44 -16.11 7.23
N VAL A 215 16.27 -17.05 7.68
CA VAL A 215 17.37 -17.64 6.88
C VAL A 215 17.11 -19.07 6.46
N LYS A 216 16.22 -19.80 7.14
CA LYS A 216 15.87 -21.18 6.79
C LYS A 216 14.43 -21.52 7.17
N THR A 217 13.78 -22.32 6.34
CA THR A 217 12.47 -22.92 6.63
C THR A 217 12.45 -24.41 6.30
N GLU A 218 11.73 -25.19 7.08
CA GLU A 218 11.48 -26.61 6.81
C GLU A 218 10.00 -26.93 7.02
N THR A 219 9.36 -27.55 6.03
CA THR A 219 7.98 -28.02 6.11
C THR A 219 7.97 -29.54 6.17
N MET A 220 7.36 -30.08 7.23
CA MET A 220 7.14 -31.51 7.41
C MET A 220 5.69 -31.85 7.05
N ALA A 221 5.51 -33.00 6.39
CA ALA A 221 4.22 -33.65 6.21
C ALA A 221 4.27 -35.03 6.87
N GLY A 222 3.73 -35.12 8.08
CA GLY A 222 3.89 -36.28 8.96
C GLY A 222 5.35 -36.44 9.35
N THR A 223 5.95 -37.58 8.99
CA THR A 223 7.36 -37.86 9.29
C THR A 223 8.32 -37.53 8.14
N GLN A 224 7.81 -37.04 7.00
CA GLN A 224 8.61 -36.74 5.82
C GLN A 224 8.83 -35.24 5.64
N VAL A 225 10.04 -34.86 5.24
CA VAL A 225 10.35 -33.50 4.81
C VAL A 225 9.69 -33.26 3.47
N GLU A 226 8.73 -32.33 3.42
CA GLU A 226 8.04 -31.93 2.19
C GLU A 226 8.81 -30.84 1.45
N SER A 227 9.30 -29.84 2.20
CA SER A 227 10.12 -28.76 1.64
C SER A 227 11.18 -28.26 2.62
N THR A 228 12.34 -27.86 2.08
CA THR A 228 13.35 -27.08 2.81
C THR A 228 13.72 -25.86 2.00
N SER A 229 14.06 -24.74 2.64
CA SER A 229 14.49 -23.54 1.93
C SER A 229 15.47 -22.73 2.75
N SER A 230 16.36 -22.01 2.07
CA SER A 230 17.33 -21.10 2.64
C SER A 230 17.35 -19.77 1.89
N TYR A 231 17.62 -18.69 2.63
CA TYR A 231 17.58 -17.32 2.13
C TYR A 231 18.87 -16.58 2.45
N GLN A 232 19.30 -15.71 1.54
CA GLN A 232 20.50 -14.88 1.71
C GLN A 232 20.13 -13.41 1.54
N TYR A 233 20.75 -12.56 2.36
CA TYR A 233 20.48 -11.12 2.41
C TYR A 233 21.76 -10.33 2.20
N ASP A 234 21.61 -9.12 1.65
CA ASP A 234 22.68 -8.13 1.66
C ASP A 234 22.70 -7.30 2.95
N SER A 235 23.67 -6.40 3.07
CA SER A 235 23.84 -5.51 4.22
C SER A 235 22.73 -4.48 4.38
N LEU A 236 21.88 -4.28 3.37
CA LEU A 236 20.70 -3.42 3.45
C LEU A 236 19.45 -4.21 3.87
N GLY A 237 19.57 -5.51 4.16
CA GLY A 237 18.47 -6.38 4.57
C GLY A 237 17.61 -6.90 3.41
N ARG A 238 18.01 -6.68 2.15
CA ARG A 238 17.27 -7.15 0.99
C ARG A 238 17.64 -8.59 0.68
N ARG A 239 16.66 -9.43 0.34
CA ARG A 239 16.92 -10.82 -0.06
C ARG A 239 17.54 -10.88 -1.44
N VAL A 240 18.78 -11.37 -1.54
CA VAL A 240 19.54 -11.46 -2.78
C VAL A 240 19.55 -12.85 -3.40
N ALA A 241 19.24 -13.89 -2.62
CA ALA A 241 19.08 -15.24 -3.14
C ALA A 241 18.15 -16.08 -2.28
N LYS A 242 17.55 -17.09 -2.93
CA LYS A 242 16.89 -18.20 -2.24
C LYS A 242 17.22 -19.53 -2.93
N GLN A 243 17.23 -20.58 -2.12
CA GLN A 243 17.28 -21.96 -2.58
C GLN A 243 16.15 -22.72 -1.89
N SER A 244 15.36 -23.45 -2.65
CA SER A 244 14.26 -24.25 -2.12
C SER A 244 14.29 -25.66 -2.71
N GLU A 245 14.11 -26.67 -1.87
CA GLU A 245 13.88 -28.04 -2.28
C GLU A 245 12.44 -28.42 -1.91
N ILE A 246 11.61 -28.74 -2.91
CA ILE A 246 10.21 -29.12 -2.71
C ILE A 246 10.01 -30.49 -3.35
N LYS A 247 9.64 -31.50 -2.55
CA LYS A 247 9.42 -32.89 -3.01
C LYS A 247 10.57 -33.43 -3.88
N GLY A 248 11.81 -33.13 -3.47
CA GLY A 248 13.05 -33.56 -4.15
C GLY A 248 13.46 -32.71 -5.36
N ARG A 249 12.69 -31.68 -5.73
CA ARG A 249 13.07 -30.72 -6.79
C ARG A 249 13.71 -29.49 -6.17
N THR A 250 14.96 -29.23 -6.53
CA THR A 250 15.68 -28.02 -6.12
C THR A 250 15.45 -26.89 -7.11
N ASP A 251 15.17 -25.70 -6.59
CA ASP A 251 15.10 -24.44 -7.32
C ASP A 251 16.06 -23.42 -6.68
N HIS A 252 16.68 -22.60 -7.52
CA HIS A 252 17.59 -21.54 -7.12
C HIS A 252 17.16 -20.24 -7.80
N LYS A 253 16.96 -19.18 -7.00
CA LYS A 253 16.67 -17.85 -7.52
C LYS A 253 17.63 -16.82 -6.94
N ARG A 254 18.09 -15.89 -7.77
CA ARG A 254 18.80 -14.67 -7.37
C ARG A 254 17.94 -13.45 -7.65
N PHE A 255 18.12 -12.41 -6.85
CA PHE A 255 17.34 -11.18 -6.96
C PHE A 255 18.27 -9.98 -7.10
N LEU A 256 17.96 -9.12 -8.07
CA LEU A 256 18.58 -7.82 -8.26
C LEU A 256 17.62 -6.72 -7.80
N TRP A 257 18.17 -5.66 -7.21
CA TRP A 257 17.39 -4.59 -6.58
C TRP A 257 17.78 -3.21 -7.11
N GLN A 258 16.79 -2.34 -7.32
CA GLN A 258 16.94 -0.90 -7.50
C GLN A 258 16.46 -0.20 -6.23
N GLY A 259 17.39 0.31 -5.41
CA GLY A 259 17.04 0.78 -4.07
C GLY A 259 16.38 -0.34 -3.25
N LEU A 260 15.16 -0.10 -2.76
CA LEU A 260 14.35 -1.10 -2.04
C LEU A 260 13.29 -1.78 -2.93
N ARG A 261 13.42 -1.70 -4.26
CA ARG A 261 12.47 -2.31 -5.21
C ARG A 261 13.13 -3.46 -5.96
N MET A 262 12.50 -4.63 -5.96
CA MET A 262 13.04 -5.82 -6.63
C MET A 262 12.92 -5.63 -8.14
N LEU A 263 14.07 -5.60 -8.82
CA LEU A 263 14.17 -5.27 -10.23
C LEU A 263 14.18 -6.52 -11.11
N ARG A 264 14.90 -7.57 -10.71
CA ARG A 264 15.06 -8.79 -11.53
C ARG A 264 15.06 -10.02 -10.64
N GLU A 265 14.47 -11.09 -11.13
CA GLU A 265 14.70 -12.45 -10.62
C GLU A 265 15.45 -13.28 -11.67
N GLU A 266 16.34 -14.15 -11.23
CA GLU A 266 17.17 -14.98 -12.11
C GLU A 266 17.19 -16.43 -11.62
N SER A 267 16.86 -17.34 -12.51
CA SER A 267 17.00 -18.79 -12.37
C SER A 267 17.95 -19.31 -13.45
N PRO A 268 18.48 -20.55 -13.33
CA PRO A 268 19.33 -21.11 -14.38
C PRO A 268 18.64 -21.10 -15.75
N GLY A 269 19.19 -20.36 -16.72
CA GLY A 269 18.67 -20.24 -18.09
C GLY A 269 17.43 -19.37 -18.28
N GLN A 270 16.97 -18.65 -17.23
CA GLN A 270 15.81 -17.76 -17.31
C GLN A 270 15.94 -16.55 -16.38
N SER A 271 15.47 -15.39 -16.80
CA SER A 271 15.36 -14.21 -15.95
C SER A 271 14.10 -13.41 -16.23
N SER A 272 13.55 -12.78 -15.20
CA SER A 272 12.37 -11.92 -15.31
C SER A 272 12.71 -10.54 -14.76
N LEU A 273 12.68 -9.51 -15.62
CA LEU A 273 12.85 -8.10 -15.27
C LEU A 273 11.48 -7.48 -14.97
N TYR A 274 11.29 -6.95 -13.77
CA TYR A 274 10.06 -6.29 -13.34
C TYR A 274 10.17 -4.77 -13.52
N LEU A 275 9.19 -4.20 -14.20
CA LEU A 275 9.04 -2.77 -14.45
C LEU A 275 7.82 -2.27 -13.67
N TYR A 276 7.94 -1.09 -13.07
CA TYR A 276 6.95 -0.57 -12.14
C TYR A 276 6.44 0.80 -12.57
N GLU A 277 5.28 1.18 -12.05
CA GLU A 277 4.78 2.54 -12.24
C GLU A 277 5.71 3.56 -11.55
N PRO A 278 5.78 4.81 -12.07
CA PRO A 278 6.59 5.87 -11.49
C PRO A 278 6.30 6.08 -10.01
N GLY A 279 7.35 6.11 -9.19
CA GLY A 279 7.23 6.40 -7.75
C GLY A 279 6.52 5.33 -6.91
N SER A 280 6.08 4.20 -7.48
CA SER A 280 5.28 3.19 -6.74
C SER A 280 5.84 1.77 -6.86
N TYR A 281 5.35 0.86 -6.03
CA TYR A 281 5.65 -0.57 -6.11
C TYR A 281 4.61 -1.35 -6.93
N ALA A 282 3.68 -0.65 -7.57
CA ALA A 282 2.70 -1.26 -8.47
C ALA A 282 3.43 -1.71 -9.76
N PRO A 283 3.35 -3.00 -10.12
CA PRO A 283 4.04 -3.48 -11.30
C PRO A 283 3.28 -3.05 -12.56
N LEU A 284 4.05 -2.69 -13.59
CA LEU A 284 3.59 -2.21 -14.89
C LEU A 284 3.75 -3.27 -15.96
N ALA A 285 4.94 -3.85 -16.06
CA ALA A 285 5.29 -4.86 -17.05
C ALA A 285 6.37 -5.82 -16.51
N ARG A 286 6.51 -6.98 -17.16
CA ARG A 286 7.58 -7.94 -16.92
C ARG A 286 8.19 -8.36 -18.24
N VAL A 287 9.51 -8.41 -18.30
CA VAL A 287 10.26 -8.87 -19.48
C VAL A 287 10.99 -10.15 -19.11
N ASP A 288 10.57 -11.27 -19.72
CA ASP A 288 11.17 -12.57 -19.49
C ASP A 288 12.17 -12.89 -20.61
N GLU A 289 13.39 -13.24 -20.20
CA GLU A 289 14.46 -13.70 -21.08
C GLU A 289 14.73 -15.17 -20.79
N LYS A 290 14.83 -15.98 -21.83
CA LYS A 290 15.11 -17.41 -21.71
C LYS A 290 16.21 -17.82 -22.66
N GLU A 291 17.16 -18.59 -22.16
CA GLU A 291 18.28 -19.10 -22.96
C GLU A 291 17.76 -19.93 -24.13
N GLY A 292 18.21 -19.58 -25.34
CA GLY A 292 17.80 -20.21 -26.59
C GLY A 292 16.56 -19.60 -27.26
N GLU A 293 15.86 -18.65 -26.64
CA GLU A 293 14.83 -17.84 -27.31
C GLU A 293 15.47 -16.61 -27.97
N VAL A 294 15.00 -16.25 -29.17
CA VAL A 294 15.56 -15.13 -29.96
C VAL A 294 15.04 -13.78 -29.48
N GLU A 295 13.81 -13.76 -28.95
CA GLU A 295 13.12 -12.54 -28.52
C GLU A 295 12.65 -12.67 -27.08
N ASN A 296 12.71 -11.56 -26.36
CA ASN A 296 12.20 -11.46 -25.00
C ASN A 296 10.66 -11.42 -25.01
N LYS A 297 10.04 -12.07 -24.02
CA LYS A 297 8.58 -12.02 -23.87
C LYS A 297 8.19 -10.91 -22.91
N VAL A 298 7.33 -10.02 -23.36
CA VAL A 298 6.82 -8.91 -22.54
C VAL A 298 5.41 -9.22 -22.08
N TYR A 299 5.20 -9.09 -20.78
CA TYR A 299 3.91 -9.24 -20.11
C TYR A 299 3.50 -7.94 -19.44
N TYR A 300 2.21 -7.66 -19.40
CA TYR A 300 1.67 -6.41 -18.86
C TYR A 300 0.75 -6.67 -17.68
N PHE A 301 0.97 -5.96 -16.58
CA PHE A 301 0.16 -6.09 -15.37
C PHE A 301 -1.07 -5.20 -15.43
N HIS A 302 -2.20 -5.77 -14.99
CA HIS A 302 -3.45 -5.05 -14.77
C HIS A 302 -3.76 -5.12 -13.28
N THR A 303 -3.66 -3.97 -12.62
CA THR A 303 -3.72 -3.88 -11.16
C THR A 303 -5.07 -3.36 -10.67
N ASP A 304 -5.34 -3.45 -9.36
CA ASP A 304 -6.48 -2.79 -8.72
C ASP A 304 -6.22 -1.28 -8.45
N GLN A 305 -7.01 -0.67 -7.55
CA GLN A 305 -6.86 0.74 -7.17
C GLN A 305 -5.61 1.02 -6.32
N ILE A 306 -5.06 0.01 -5.63
CA ILE A 306 -3.87 0.11 -4.79
C ILE A 306 -2.66 -0.61 -5.40
N GLY A 307 -2.70 -1.00 -6.68
CA GLY A 307 -1.55 -1.59 -7.37
C GLY A 307 -1.38 -3.10 -7.19
N THR A 308 -2.36 -3.82 -6.65
CA THR A 308 -2.32 -5.29 -6.57
C THR A 308 -2.53 -5.91 -7.95
N PRO A 309 -1.64 -6.79 -8.45
CA PRO A 309 -1.83 -7.48 -9.73
C PRO A 309 -3.07 -8.37 -9.70
N LEU A 310 -4.01 -8.15 -10.63
CA LEU A 310 -5.21 -8.95 -10.78
C LEU A 310 -5.16 -9.82 -12.04
N GLU A 311 -4.57 -9.30 -13.11
CA GLU A 311 -4.26 -10.03 -14.34
C GLU A 311 -2.87 -9.68 -14.86
N MET A 312 -2.37 -10.56 -15.73
CA MET A 312 -1.23 -10.31 -16.58
C MET A 312 -1.59 -10.72 -18.01
N THR A 313 -1.29 -9.87 -18.98
CA THR A 313 -1.51 -10.14 -20.40
C THR A 313 -0.21 -10.29 -21.17
N ASP A 314 -0.22 -11.07 -22.25
CA ASP A 314 0.86 -11.06 -23.26
C ASP A 314 0.83 -9.78 -24.12
N ALA A 315 1.75 -9.67 -25.08
CA ALA A 315 1.82 -8.55 -26.01
C ALA A 315 0.60 -8.46 -26.94
N GLU A 316 -0.08 -9.58 -27.18
CA GLU A 316 -1.29 -9.68 -27.99
C GLU A 316 -2.56 -9.25 -27.22
N GLY A 317 -2.47 -9.03 -25.92
CA GLY A 317 -3.58 -8.65 -25.05
C GLY A 317 -4.39 -9.84 -24.52
N GLN A 318 -3.88 -11.05 -24.62
CA GLN A 318 -4.49 -12.25 -24.05
C GLN A 318 -4.10 -12.38 -22.58
N ILE A 319 -5.06 -12.75 -21.73
CA ILE A 319 -4.81 -12.96 -20.30
C ILE A 319 -4.07 -14.29 -20.13
N VAL A 320 -2.84 -14.24 -19.63
CA VAL A 320 -1.98 -15.42 -19.38
C VAL A 320 -1.87 -15.75 -17.88
N TRP A 321 -2.31 -14.84 -17.02
CA TRP A 321 -2.42 -15.06 -15.57
C TRP A 321 -3.56 -14.22 -14.99
N GLN A 322 -4.33 -14.80 -14.07
CA GLN A 322 -5.45 -14.14 -13.41
C GLN A 322 -5.68 -14.71 -12.02
N ALA A 323 -5.73 -13.84 -11.00
CA ALA A 323 -5.96 -14.24 -9.62
C ALA A 323 -7.24 -13.63 -9.02
N LYS A 324 -7.93 -14.41 -8.18
CA LYS A 324 -8.95 -13.94 -7.24
C LYS A 324 -8.36 -14.00 -5.84
N TYR A 325 -8.38 -12.88 -5.13
CA TYR A 325 -7.86 -12.74 -3.78
C TYR A 325 -8.96 -12.72 -2.73
N ARG A 326 -8.61 -13.17 -1.53
CA ARG A 326 -9.27 -12.81 -0.27
C ARG A 326 -8.86 -11.42 0.18
N ALA A 327 -9.62 -10.82 1.11
CA ALA A 327 -9.39 -9.45 1.55
C ALA A 327 -7.93 -9.19 1.96
N TRP A 328 -7.31 -10.14 2.67
CA TRP A 328 -5.95 -10.01 3.20
C TRP A 328 -4.87 -10.63 2.29
N GLY A 329 -5.12 -10.72 0.99
CA GLY A 329 -4.10 -11.05 -0.02
C GLY A 329 -3.85 -12.54 -0.23
N ALA A 330 -4.55 -13.44 0.47
CA ALA A 330 -4.51 -14.86 0.17
C ALA A 330 -5.15 -15.13 -1.20
N VAL A 331 -4.49 -15.92 -2.04
CA VAL A 331 -5.06 -16.33 -3.33
C VAL A 331 -6.20 -17.32 -3.07
N GLU A 332 -7.42 -16.91 -3.38
CA GLU A 332 -8.59 -17.77 -3.34
C GLU A 332 -8.58 -18.74 -4.53
N LYS A 333 -8.26 -18.22 -5.72
CA LYS A 333 -8.20 -19.00 -6.95
C LYS A 333 -7.30 -18.34 -7.99
N LEU A 334 -6.46 -19.13 -8.65
CA LEU A 334 -5.85 -18.76 -9.93
C LEU A 334 -6.79 -19.22 -11.05
N VAL A 335 -7.43 -18.27 -11.72
CA VAL A 335 -8.38 -18.56 -12.82
C VAL A 335 -7.63 -18.91 -14.10
N VAL A 336 -6.53 -18.20 -14.35
CA VAL A 336 -5.56 -18.47 -15.42
C VAL A 336 -4.17 -18.50 -14.79
N ASN A 337 -3.34 -19.46 -15.17
CA ASN A 337 -1.98 -19.63 -14.65
C ASN A 337 -1.07 -20.29 -15.69
N GLU A 338 -1.01 -19.70 -16.88
CA GLU A 338 -0.16 -20.17 -17.97
C GLU A 338 1.30 -19.77 -17.74
N VAL A 339 1.51 -18.66 -17.06
CA VAL A 339 2.82 -18.12 -16.69
C VAL A 339 2.90 -17.91 -15.18
N GLU A 340 4.01 -18.33 -14.56
CA GLU A 340 4.24 -18.10 -13.13
C GLU A 340 4.29 -16.60 -12.84
N GLN A 341 3.56 -16.17 -11.81
CA GLN A 341 3.66 -14.82 -11.25
C GLN A 341 3.56 -14.83 -9.72
N ASN A 342 4.63 -14.34 -9.09
CA ASN A 342 4.85 -14.30 -7.66
C ASN A 342 4.59 -12.93 -7.01
N LEU A 343 4.50 -11.80 -7.72
CA LEU A 343 4.15 -10.53 -7.06
C LEU A 343 2.73 -10.57 -6.46
N ARG A 344 2.55 -9.91 -5.32
CA ARG A 344 1.29 -9.85 -4.57
C ARG A 344 0.93 -8.38 -4.29
N PHE A 345 0.57 -8.01 -3.06
CA PHE A 345 0.45 -6.58 -2.72
C PHE A 345 1.76 -5.85 -3.05
N GLN A 346 1.70 -4.53 -3.20
CA GLN A 346 2.87 -3.71 -3.48
C GLN A 346 4.03 -4.07 -2.52
N GLY A 347 5.19 -4.39 -3.09
CA GLY A 347 6.40 -4.81 -2.34
C GLY A 347 6.49 -6.31 -2.02
N GLN A 348 5.43 -7.09 -2.26
CA GLN A 348 5.37 -8.50 -1.86
C GLN A 348 5.74 -9.48 -2.98
N TYR A 349 6.49 -10.52 -2.62
CA TYR A 349 6.86 -11.66 -3.44
C TYR A 349 6.43 -12.98 -2.79
N PHE A 350 5.67 -13.81 -3.50
CA PHE A 350 5.17 -15.09 -3.02
C PHE A 350 6.24 -16.19 -3.04
N ASP A 351 6.44 -16.82 -1.89
CA ASP A 351 7.31 -17.98 -1.72
C ASP A 351 6.48 -19.26 -1.61
N VAL A 352 6.43 -20.02 -2.71
CA VAL A 352 5.67 -21.27 -2.82
C VAL A 352 6.06 -22.32 -1.77
N GLU A 353 7.31 -22.33 -1.35
CA GLU A 353 7.86 -23.25 -0.35
C GLU A 353 7.22 -23.13 1.04
N THR A 354 6.76 -21.92 1.40
CA THR A 354 6.23 -21.58 2.73
C THR A 354 4.77 -21.16 2.67
N GLY A 355 4.31 -20.62 1.53
CA GLY A 355 3.04 -19.93 1.39
C GLY A 355 3.07 -18.48 1.87
N LEU A 356 4.22 -17.99 2.35
CA LEU A 356 4.39 -16.63 2.83
C LEU A 356 4.72 -15.68 1.69
N HIS A 357 4.50 -14.39 1.94
CA HIS A 357 4.88 -13.32 1.06
C HIS A 357 6.09 -12.61 1.66
N TYR A 358 7.26 -12.73 1.02
CA TYR A 358 8.41 -11.89 1.35
C TYR A 358 8.06 -10.43 1.04
N ASN A 359 8.23 -9.55 2.03
CA ASN A 359 7.89 -8.13 1.95
C ASN A 359 9.06 -7.29 2.49
N THR A 360 10.10 -7.14 1.68
CA THR A 360 11.36 -6.42 1.93
C THR A 360 12.02 -6.74 3.29
N PHE A 361 11.56 -6.16 4.41
CA PHE A 361 12.13 -6.40 5.73
C PHE A 361 11.43 -7.48 6.55
N ARG A 362 10.23 -7.93 6.13
CA ARG A 362 9.44 -8.92 6.87
C ARG A 362 8.83 -9.98 5.94
N TYR A 363 8.28 -11.04 6.53
CA TYR A 363 7.48 -12.04 5.83
C TYR A 363 6.02 -11.94 6.30
N TYR A 364 5.11 -11.79 5.35
CA TYR A 364 3.68 -11.66 5.56
C TYR A 364 2.98 -13.01 5.34
N ASP A 365 2.18 -13.43 6.31
CA ASP A 365 1.31 -14.58 6.19
C ASP A 365 -0.09 -14.10 5.73
N PRO A 366 -0.48 -14.35 4.47
CA PRO A 366 -1.76 -13.88 3.94
C PRO A 366 -2.98 -14.62 4.51
N GLU A 367 -2.80 -15.80 5.11
CA GLU A 367 -3.91 -16.55 5.73
C GLU A 367 -4.36 -15.85 7.01
N ILE A 368 -3.40 -15.38 7.81
CA ILE A 368 -3.64 -14.65 9.06
C ILE A 368 -3.51 -13.13 8.94
N GLY A 369 -3.22 -12.62 7.75
CA GLY A 369 -3.26 -11.20 7.44
C GLY A 369 -2.26 -10.36 8.23
N ARG A 370 -1.07 -10.90 8.53
CA ARG A 370 -0.06 -10.24 9.37
C ARG A 370 1.36 -10.71 9.09
N PHE A 371 2.33 -9.96 9.60
CA PHE A 371 3.73 -10.39 9.59
C PHE A 371 4.01 -11.50 10.60
N ILE A 372 5.04 -12.30 10.32
CA ILE A 372 5.49 -13.38 11.21
C ILE A 372 6.58 -12.95 12.20
N THR A 373 7.13 -11.74 12.02
CA THR A 373 8.10 -11.09 12.90
C THR A 373 7.57 -9.73 13.35
N GLN A 374 8.08 -9.24 14.48
CA GLN A 374 7.79 -7.88 14.94
C GLN A 374 8.37 -6.85 13.97
N ASP A 375 7.74 -5.67 13.91
CA ASP A 375 8.27 -4.54 13.15
C ASP A 375 9.71 -4.20 13.59
N PRO A 376 10.71 -4.23 12.69
CA PRO A 376 12.09 -3.86 13.01
C PRO A 376 12.25 -2.45 13.57
N ILE A 377 11.34 -1.52 13.25
CA ILE A 377 11.34 -0.16 13.82
C ILE A 377 10.50 -0.05 15.11
N GLY A 378 10.00 -1.19 15.62
CA GLY A 378 9.29 -1.32 16.88
C GLY A 378 8.02 -0.47 16.93
N LEU A 379 7.79 0.22 18.06
CA LEU A 379 6.59 1.06 18.26
C LEU A 379 6.53 2.29 17.34
N LEU A 380 7.60 2.62 16.60
CA LEU A 380 7.53 3.62 15.53
C LEU A 380 6.67 3.13 14.37
N GLY A 381 6.59 1.81 14.18
CA GLY A 381 5.75 1.14 13.20
C GLY A 381 4.26 1.09 13.58
N GLY A 382 3.95 1.30 14.86
CA GLY A 382 2.59 1.21 15.39
C GLY A 382 2.50 0.42 16.68
N GLU A 383 1.31 0.39 17.27
CA GLU A 383 1.04 -0.33 18.51
C GLU A 383 0.90 -1.84 18.27
N ASN A 384 0.48 -2.24 17.07
CA ASN A 384 0.48 -3.63 16.63
C ASN A 384 1.75 -3.97 15.85
N LEU A 385 2.70 -4.63 16.52
CA LEU A 385 4.00 -4.95 15.96
C LEU A 385 3.97 -5.95 14.78
N TYR A 386 2.84 -6.62 14.53
CA TYR A 386 2.69 -7.59 13.44
C TYR A 386 1.74 -7.11 12.34
N GLU A 387 1.17 -5.91 12.47
CA GLU A 387 0.20 -5.38 11.52
C GLU A 387 0.84 -5.09 10.15
N TYR A 388 0.11 -5.44 9.08
CA TYR A 388 0.47 -5.06 7.72
C TYR A 388 0.07 -3.61 7.44
N ALA A 389 -1.21 -3.33 7.57
CA ALA A 389 -1.81 -2.02 7.42
C ALA A 389 -3.20 -2.02 8.07
N PRO A 390 -3.80 -0.83 8.34
CA PRO A 390 -5.13 -0.73 8.96
C PRO A 390 -6.23 -1.50 8.22
N ASN A 391 -6.20 -1.46 6.89
CA ASN A 391 -6.95 -2.35 6.01
C ASN A 391 -6.20 -2.51 4.68
N THR A 392 -6.30 -3.67 4.04
CA THR A 392 -5.62 -4.00 2.78
C THR A 392 -6.36 -3.50 1.54
N ILE A 393 -7.48 -2.79 1.70
CA ILE A 393 -8.28 -2.31 0.57
C ILE A 393 -7.79 -0.92 0.13
N ASN A 394 -7.37 -0.09 1.07
CA ASN A 394 -6.96 1.30 0.81
C ASN A 394 -5.49 1.56 1.18
N TRP A 395 -4.84 0.66 1.93
CA TRP A 395 -3.47 0.85 2.41
C TRP A 395 -2.51 -0.22 1.89
N ILE A 396 -1.25 0.18 1.79
CA ILE A 396 -0.13 -0.67 1.39
C ILE A 396 1.05 -0.45 2.34
N ASP A 397 1.86 -1.49 2.55
CA ASP A 397 3.17 -1.42 3.22
C ASP A 397 4.22 -2.14 2.34
N PRO A 398 4.84 -1.44 1.37
CA PRO A 398 5.79 -2.06 0.44
C PRO A 398 7.12 -2.48 1.07
N TRP A 399 7.45 -1.94 2.24
CA TRP A 399 8.70 -2.24 2.93
C TRP A 399 8.52 -3.28 4.02
N GLY A 400 7.30 -3.52 4.46
CA GLY A 400 7.10 -4.25 5.70
C GLY A 400 7.66 -3.45 6.87
N LEU A 401 7.46 -2.13 6.90
CA LEU A 401 7.76 -1.26 8.03
C LEU A 401 6.54 -0.37 8.15
N SER A 402 5.65 -0.63 9.11
CA SER A 402 4.35 0.03 9.13
C SER A 402 4.54 1.53 9.39
N CYS A 403 4.72 2.31 8.34
CA CYS A 403 4.85 3.73 8.46
C CYS A 403 3.44 4.29 8.52
N ARG A 404 3.05 4.84 9.68
CA ARG A 404 2.12 5.97 9.70
C ARG A 404 2.72 7.08 8.81
N THR A 405 2.49 7.01 7.52
CA THR A 405 2.61 8.16 6.66
C THR A 405 1.52 9.13 7.11
N ASP A 406 1.97 10.34 7.45
CA ASP A 406 1.16 11.53 7.71
C ASP A 406 0.60 11.72 9.14
N TYR A 407 1.52 11.85 10.09
CA TYR A 407 1.24 12.55 11.36
C TYR A 407 1.97 13.90 11.38
N VAL A 408 1.27 15.02 11.22
CA VAL A 408 1.80 16.41 11.40
C VAL A 408 2.26 16.73 12.84
N GLY A 409 2.48 15.72 13.67
CA GLY A 409 2.73 15.85 15.09
C GLY A 409 1.45 16.02 15.91
N ARG A 410 1.56 15.80 17.22
CA ARG A 410 0.42 15.86 18.14
C ARG A 410 0.04 17.32 18.37
N THR A 411 -1.24 17.66 18.23
CA THR A 411 -1.77 18.96 18.63
C THR A 411 -1.33 19.31 20.05
N PRO A 412 -0.75 20.50 20.30
CA PRO A 412 -0.33 20.90 21.63
C PRO A 412 -1.50 20.87 22.60
N GLY A 413 -1.32 20.26 23.78
CA GLY A 413 -2.34 20.30 24.82
C GLY A 413 -2.53 21.72 25.37
N LYS A 414 -3.73 22.04 25.86
CA LYS A 414 -4.06 23.36 26.47
C LYS A 414 -3.13 23.81 27.61
N ASN A 415 -2.50 22.85 28.28
CA ASN A 415 -1.56 23.12 29.38
C ASN A 415 -0.11 23.36 28.93
N SER A 416 0.19 23.18 27.63
CA SER A 416 1.51 23.43 27.03
C SER A 416 1.83 24.94 26.95
N LYS A 417 3.08 25.29 26.66
CA LYS A 417 3.49 26.69 26.44
C LYS A 417 2.62 27.37 25.35
N THR A 418 2.36 26.66 24.26
CA THR A 418 1.46 27.12 23.19
C THR A 418 0.03 27.30 23.69
N GLY A 419 -0.54 26.29 24.34
CA GLY A 419 -1.90 26.34 24.87
C GLY A 419 -2.15 27.46 25.90
N ARG A 420 -1.18 27.72 26.78
CA ARG A 420 -1.24 28.86 27.73
C ARG A 420 -1.27 30.20 27.01
N THR A 421 -0.49 30.34 25.95
CA THR A 421 -0.45 31.56 25.13
C THR A 421 -1.77 31.75 24.37
N VAL A 422 -2.40 30.67 23.90
CA VAL A 422 -3.75 30.72 23.29
C VAL A 422 -4.79 31.20 24.30
N ILE A 423 -4.78 30.67 25.52
CA ILE A 423 -5.68 31.11 26.60
C ILE A 423 -5.48 32.60 26.90
N GLU A 424 -4.24 33.08 26.93
CA GLU A 424 -3.94 34.49 27.14
C GLU A 424 -4.46 35.38 26.00
N ASN A 425 -4.25 34.97 24.74
CA ASN A 425 -4.75 35.69 23.57
C ASN A 425 -6.29 35.75 23.57
N MET A 426 -6.95 34.61 23.80
CA MET A 426 -8.42 34.56 23.90
C MET A 426 -8.95 35.37 25.09
N ARG A 427 -8.18 35.50 26.18
CA ARG A 427 -8.53 36.39 27.30
C ARG A 427 -8.48 37.86 26.88
N LYS A 428 -7.46 38.28 26.14
CA LYS A 428 -7.37 39.64 25.57
C LYS A 428 -8.51 39.95 24.60
N GLU A 429 -8.97 38.94 23.85
CA GLU A 429 -10.14 39.03 22.97
C GLU A 429 -11.49 38.97 23.70
N GLY A 430 -11.51 38.87 25.04
CA GLY A 430 -12.74 38.77 25.83
C GLY A 430 -13.46 37.42 25.72
N LYS A 431 -12.81 36.40 25.14
CA LYS A 431 -13.30 35.02 24.95
C LYS A 431 -12.92 34.07 26.08
N ILE A 432 -12.20 34.53 27.10
CA ILE A 432 -11.95 33.79 28.35
C ILE A 432 -12.44 34.62 29.53
N ARG A 433 -13.10 33.97 30.49
CA ARG A 433 -13.57 34.59 31.73
C ARG A 433 -13.32 33.68 32.93
N GLY A 434 -13.15 34.27 34.10
CA GLY A 434 -12.87 33.55 35.34
C GLY A 434 -11.44 33.00 35.43
N GLU A 435 -11.13 32.32 36.53
CA GLU A 435 -9.78 31.82 36.85
C GLU A 435 -9.83 30.43 37.49
N GLY A 436 -8.71 29.71 37.41
CA GLY A 436 -8.56 28.37 37.97
C GLY A 436 -9.67 27.41 37.51
N ALA A 437 -10.26 26.69 38.45
CA ALA A 437 -11.34 25.73 38.20
C ALA A 437 -12.65 26.34 37.68
N ARG A 438 -12.84 27.66 37.83
CA ARG A 438 -14.03 28.39 37.36
C ARG A 438 -13.83 29.05 35.99
N MET A 439 -12.66 28.86 35.37
CA MET A 439 -12.35 29.43 34.07
C MET A 439 -13.27 28.85 32.99
N ARG A 440 -13.78 29.73 32.13
CA ARG A 440 -14.63 29.40 31.00
C ARG A 440 -14.12 30.06 29.71
N PHE A 441 -14.40 29.44 28.58
CA PHE A 441 -14.07 29.96 27.25
C PHE A 441 -15.32 30.07 26.37
N LYS A 442 -15.31 31.04 25.46
CA LYS A 442 -16.35 31.21 24.42
C LYS A 442 -15.92 30.40 23.19
N SER A 443 -16.70 29.38 22.85
CA SER A 443 -16.48 28.53 21.67
C SER A 443 -17.04 29.19 20.40
N LYS A 444 -16.83 28.55 19.22
CA LYS A 444 -17.29 29.05 17.91
C LYS A 444 -18.81 29.19 17.78
N ASP A 445 -19.56 28.37 18.52
CA ASP A 445 -21.02 28.43 18.61
C ASP A 445 -21.52 29.59 19.51
N GLU A 446 -20.61 30.48 19.91
CA GLU A 446 -20.80 31.62 20.79
C GLU A 446 -21.22 31.29 22.23
N LYS A 447 -21.20 30.01 22.62
CA LYS A 447 -21.54 29.58 23.98
C LYS A 447 -20.32 29.49 24.88
N TRP A 448 -20.56 29.61 26.20
CA TRP A 448 -19.53 29.57 27.23
C TRP A 448 -19.43 28.19 27.86
N TYR A 449 -18.22 27.61 27.81
CA TYR A 449 -17.96 26.27 28.33
C TYR A 449 -16.84 26.27 29.38
N PRO A 450 -16.86 25.34 30.35
CA PRO A 450 -15.76 25.12 31.29
C PRO A 450 -14.43 24.86 30.57
N ILE A 451 -13.31 25.43 31.04
CA ILE A 451 -11.99 25.23 30.44
C ILE A 451 -11.55 23.76 30.43
N LYS A 452 -12.06 22.95 31.38
CA LYS A 452 -11.83 21.50 31.42
C LYS A 452 -12.39 20.80 30.17
N GLU A 453 -13.44 21.38 29.58
CA GLU A 453 -14.12 20.93 28.35
C GLU A 453 -13.59 21.66 27.10
N ALA A 454 -12.44 22.32 27.20
CA ALA A 454 -11.77 22.93 26.07
C ALA A 454 -10.80 21.97 25.39
N ASP A 455 -10.86 21.91 24.07
CA ASP A 455 -9.86 21.34 23.18
C ASP A 455 -9.15 22.42 22.37
N MET A 456 -7.94 22.11 21.92
CA MET A 456 -7.15 23.01 21.07
C MET A 456 -7.49 22.74 19.60
N ALA A 457 -8.32 23.59 19.02
CA ALA A 457 -8.71 23.51 17.63
C ALA A 457 -7.84 24.41 16.76
N HIS A 458 -7.49 23.93 15.56
CA HIS A 458 -6.82 24.76 14.58
C HIS A 458 -7.79 25.78 13.96
N LYS A 459 -7.34 27.03 13.81
CA LYS A 459 -8.08 28.08 13.09
C LYS A 459 -8.10 27.82 11.59
N THR A 460 -6.94 27.50 11.02
CA THR A 460 -6.79 26.94 9.68
C THR A 460 -6.62 25.44 9.82
N ASP A 461 -7.52 24.67 9.24
CA ASP A 461 -7.50 23.22 9.39
C ASP A 461 -6.13 22.61 9.08
N ALA A 462 -5.70 21.64 9.90
CA ALA A 462 -4.38 21.01 9.76
C ALA A 462 -4.22 20.27 8.43
N VAL A 463 -5.30 19.69 7.89
CA VAL A 463 -5.32 19.06 6.57
C VAL A 463 -5.22 20.13 5.48
N THR A 464 -5.94 21.25 5.62
CA THR A 464 -5.83 22.36 4.67
C THR A 464 -4.42 22.95 4.66
N TYR A 465 -3.82 23.19 5.84
CA TYR A 465 -2.43 23.65 5.93
C TYR A 465 -1.48 22.63 5.30
N TRP A 466 -1.64 21.34 5.61
CA TRP A 466 -0.84 20.28 5.01
C TRP A 466 -0.95 20.28 3.49
N ASN A 467 -2.17 20.29 2.95
CA ASN A 467 -2.44 20.21 1.51
C ASN A 467 -2.04 21.43 0.71
N THR A 468 -1.80 22.56 1.37
CA THR A 468 -1.44 23.83 0.71
C THR A 468 -0.02 24.30 1.00
N LYS A 469 0.59 23.81 2.09
CA LYS A 469 1.89 24.29 2.54
C LYS A 469 2.72 23.23 3.27
N GLY A 470 2.14 22.57 4.28
CA GLY A 470 2.88 21.68 5.18
C GLY A 470 3.43 20.42 4.51
N GLY A 471 2.70 19.84 3.55
CA GLY A 471 3.11 18.64 2.83
C GLY A 471 4.40 18.85 2.02
N TYR A 472 4.62 20.05 1.48
CA TYR A 472 5.83 20.43 0.75
C TYR A 472 7.11 20.39 1.58
N PHE A 473 7.02 20.50 2.91
CA PHE A 473 8.17 20.45 3.82
C PHE A 473 8.30 19.09 4.53
N GLY A 474 7.25 18.29 4.55
CA GLY A 474 7.17 17.05 5.30
C GLY A 474 6.83 17.25 6.79
N ALA A 475 6.21 16.23 7.39
CA ALA A 475 5.58 16.28 8.72
C ALA A 475 6.52 16.63 9.88
N LYS A 476 7.82 16.32 9.74
CA LYS A 476 8.82 16.53 10.79
C LYS A 476 9.68 17.78 10.59
N SER A 477 9.41 18.57 9.55
CA SER A 477 10.19 19.76 9.21
C SER A 477 10.12 20.85 10.30
N PRO A 478 11.17 21.69 10.42
CA PRO A 478 11.13 22.89 11.25
C PRO A 478 9.90 23.78 10.97
N GLU A 479 9.49 23.89 9.71
CA GLU A 479 8.39 24.72 9.23
C GLU A 479 7.04 24.20 9.73
N VAL A 480 6.77 22.90 9.55
CA VAL A 480 5.57 22.26 10.08
C VAL A 480 5.56 22.30 11.62
N ARG A 481 6.71 22.07 12.27
CA ARG A 481 6.81 22.17 13.73
C ARG A 481 6.61 23.59 14.25
N GLN A 482 7.08 24.59 13.52
CA GLN A 482 6.90 26.00 13.86
C GLN A 482 5.43 26.37 13.75
N TRP A 483 4.76 25.94 12.68
CA TRP A 483 3.32 26.14 12.50
C TRP A 483 2.50 25.45 13.61
N MET A 484 2.81 24.20 13.94
CA MET A 484 2.15 23.44 15.02
C MET A 484 2.40 24.01 16.41
N ARG A 485 3.45 24.82 16.60
CA ARG A 485 3.79 25.44 17.90
C ARG A 485 3.35 26.90 17.99
N ASP A 486 2.97 27.53 16.89
CA ASP A 486 2.52 28.92 16.87
C ASP A 486 1.11 29.05 17.48
N PRO A 487 0.97 29.75 18.63
CA PRO A 487 -0.32 29.95 19.28
C PRO A 487 -1.34 30.67 18.39
N LYS A 488 -0.92 31.42 17.38
CA LYS A 488 -1.85 32.15 16.49
C LYS A 488 -2.74 31.22 15.67
N ASN A 489 -2.29 29.98 15.44
CA ASN A 489 -2.98 28.98 14.63
C ASN A 489 -4.08 28.23 15.39
N TYR A 490 -4.29 28.55 16.68
CA TYR A 490 -5.17 27.78 17.56
C TYR A 490 -6.22 28.66 18.25
N GLU A 491 -7.35 28.04 18.57
CA GLU A 491 -8.34 28.55 19.50
C GLU A 491 -8.96 27.40 20.31
N LEU A 492 -9.72 27.72 21.34
CA LEU A 492 -10.40 26.72 22.16
C LEU A 492 -11.78 26.41 21.60
N GLU A 493 -12.08 25.12 21.47
CA GLU A 493 -13.37 24.60 21.04
C GLU A 493 -13.93 23.63 22.08
N HIS A 494 -15.26 23.54 22.17
CA HIS A 494 -15.94 22.62 23.09
C HIS A 494 -15.94 21.19 22.55
N PHE A 495 -15.64 20.21 23.40
CA PHE A 495 -15.63 18.80 23.00
C PHE A 495 -17.00 18.36 22.45
N SER A 496 -17.10 18.24 21.13
CA SER A 496 -17.92 17.20 20.49
C SER A 496 -16.94 16.24 19.83
N THR A 497 -16.93 14.98 20.27
CA THR A 497 -16.28 13.82 19.62
C THR A 497 -15.56 14.14 18.29
N ASN A 498 -14.27 14.43 18.41
CA ASN A 498 -13.24 14.27 17.40
C ASN A 498 -13.59 14.76 15.97
N ARG A 499 -13.51 16.06 15.67
CA ARG A 499 -13.37 16.54 14.28
C ARG A 499 -12.55 17.83 14.23
N SER A 500 -11.33 17.75 13.70
CA SER A 500 -10.74 18.89 13.00
C SER A 500 -11.74 19.36 11.92
N ALA A 501 -11.71 20.63 11.53
CA ALA A 501 -12.59 21.11 10.46
C ALA A 501 -12.40 20.30 9.15
N GLY A 502 -11.25 19.65 8.97
CA GLY A 502 -10.92 18.71 7.90
C GLY A 502 -11.88 17.52 7.82
N ALA A 503 -12.29 16.97 8.98
CA ALA A 503 -13.31 15.91 9.05
C ALA A 503 -14.75 16.40 8.75
N LYS A 504 -14.96 17.71 8.59
CA LYS A 504 -16.18 18.31 8.03
C LYS A 504 -16.00 18.78 6.58
N LEU A 505 -14.76 19.05 6.16
CA LEU A 505 -14.40 19.51 4.80
C LEU A 505 -14.18 18.36 3.80
N GLY A 506 -14.18 17.10 4.26
CA GLY A 506 -13.95 15.93 3.39
C GLY A 506 -12.54 15.88 2.79
N GLN A 507 -11.59 16.62 3.36
CA GLN A 507 -10.21 16.66 2.91
C GLN A 507 -9.38 15.65 3.73
N ILE A 508 -8.58 14.84 3.04
CA ILE A 508 -7.54 13.99 3.65
C ILE A 508 -6.17 14.63 3.43
N TYR A 509 -5.21 14.27 4.28
CA TYR A 509 -3.81 14.63 4.07
C TYR A 509 -3.38 14.07 2.69
N ARG A 510 -2.95 14.92 1.75
CA ARG A 510 -2.32 14.37 0.54
C ARG A 510 -0.94 13.83 0.93
N PRO A 511 -0.52 12.67 0.42
CA PRO A 511 0.80 12.13 0.74
C PRO A 511 1.88 13.16 0.33
N PRO A 512 2.98 13.31 1.08
CA PRO A 512 4.09 14.20 0.74
C PRO A 512 4.60 14.00 -0.69
N GLU A 513 4.57 12.75 -1.14
CA GLU A 513 4.93 12.29 -2.49
C GLU A 513 4.06 12.91 -3.61
N SER A 514 2.86 13.40 -3.27
CA SER A 514 1.95 14.11 -4.19
C SER A 514 2.12 15.64 -4.19
N MET A 515 3.04 16.17 -3.38
CA MET A 515 3.24 17.62 -3.19
C MET A 515 4.68 18.02 -3.50
N ILE A 516 4.92 18.51 -4.72
CA ILE A 516 6.25 19.00 -5.16
C ILE A 516 6.59 20.32 -4.45
N GLY A 517 7.56 20.27 -3.53
CA GLY A 517 8.17 21.42 -2.88
C GLY A 517 9.68 21.23 -2.77
N PRO A 518 10.49 22.31 -2.78
CA PRO A 518 11.93 22.22 -3.03
C PRO A 518 12.66 21.79 -1.75
N HIS A 519 12.66 20.50 -1.41
CA HIS A 519 13.64 19.90 -0.50
C HIS A 519 13.68 18.38 -0.66
N GLU A 520 14.36 17.91 -1.70
CA GLU A 520 15.24 16.75 -1.52
C GLU A 520 16.48 17.25 -0.78
N ASN A 521 16.74 16.72 0.42
CA ASN A 521 18.09 16.47 0.90
C ASN A 521 18.09 15.77 2.27
N PHE A 522 18.69 14.57 2.27
CA PHE A 522 19.32 13.86 3.38
C PHE A 522 18.52 13.65 4.68
N SER A 523 18.13 12.40 4.96
CA SER A 523 18.71 11.60 6.05
C SER A 523 18.03 10.23 6.17
N TYR A 524 18.88 9.19 6.03
CA TYR A 524 18.78 7.77 6.40
C TYR A 524 17.42 7.15 6.73
#